data_AF-A0A650CQ64-F1
#
_entry.id   AF-A0A650CQ64-F1
#
_cell.length_a   1.000
_cell.length_b   1.000
_cell.length_c   1.000
_cell.angle_alpha   90.00
_cell.angle_beta   90.00
_cell.angle_gamma   90.00
#
_symmetry.space_group_name_H-M   'P 1'
#
loop_
_entity.id
_entity.type
_entity.pdbx_description
1 polymer ?
#
loop_
_entity_poly.entity_id
_entity_poly.type
_entity_poly.pdbx_seq_one_letter_code
_entity_poly.pdbx_strand_id
1 'polypeptide(L)'
;MDSIRGLGEANTLIRKALTMITNGLLTYEISFSLIKNTGSAEILSAIIFALSFLIGDILIPFTVIGGILTKYQNYLASIILSGKFYFNSNFEVFLLSLIFLFVIPLISLVRFRSSRSFITSGSILLSQFNPIWSLLLFSGISQSDNYIINVLSAIPIAIIFPLYFYGNFLGIVVVVMIIIAALTYTIKSYYGLVGAVFVTLAYVLLTKLGYTISILSVVVSLAIYSSSLMISILSSQFENKKAYETLKNSLTQDLKNISSILYNLKAEMAKENSDINNAINGYITQITKLQEEVLQCKNVECEEEVKNKLSNVRRIIAIELNNIIFDEIKSYNDFSERLKFLGINIPELEYPKEEIKIEEFLDFYHNLKNVIDKNILTATNIVNNLIDNLSRTLGIYIQKVKVINMDSIIEKVENIDIKDINTKLNLCLSKATEISGILLTTPDTFELKKDIATLPLQQFTINKLVQSSKVLERFTNVILSELSMSYSVFKDISTRFSTPELKSLEEIMNSLVITFQAADTPYCEKVNRLYSSLANVQQIMEYVRERDVILQLEEIIDAILPQIKGKGVIELEELGINQKYADFLVKALNNRGVIAKLEGNKIILRNGTYGE
;
A
#
# COMPACT_ATOMS: atom_id res chain seq x y z
N MET A 1 -31.52 -17.16 6.59
CA MET A 1 -30.89 -17.52 7.88
C MET A 1 -31.89 -18.26 8.77
N ASP A 2 -33.18 -17.99 8.60
CA ASP A 2 -34.27 -18.58 9.40
C ASP A 2 -34.57 -20.07 9.13
N SER A 3 -34.28 -20.60 7.93
CA SER A 3 -34.52 -22.01 7.61
C SER A 3 -33.57 -23.00 8.29
N ILE A 4 -32.31 -22.60 8.51
CA ILE A 4 -31.27 -23.44 9.14
C ILE A 4 -31.49 -23.50 10.67
N ARG A 5 -31.95 -22.40 11.28
CA ARG A 5 -32.30 -22.35 12.70
C ARG A 5 -33.49 -23.27 13.01
N GLY A 6 -34.49 -23.32 12.12
CA GLY A 6 -35.67 -24.18 12.27
C GLY A 6 -35.45 -25.70 12.15
N LEU A 7 -34.35 -26.15 11.50
CA LEU A 7 -34.10 -27.59 11.29
C LEU A 7 -33.40 -28.26 12.48
N GLY A 8 -32.48 -27.57 13.16
CA GLY A 8 -31.93 -28.03 14.45
C GLY A 8 -33.00 -28.08 15.55
N GLU A 9 -34.02 -27.22 15.44
CA GLU A 9 -35.18 -27.19 16.33
C GLU A 9 -36.09 -28.42 16.14
N ALA A 10 -36.15 -29.04 14.96
CA ALA A 10 -37.10 -30.12 14.65
C ALA A 10 -36.85 -31.42 15.45
N ASN A 11 -35.59 -31.87 15.61
CA ASN A 11 -35.29 -33.03 16.46
C ASN A 11 -35.58 -32.73 17.95
N THR A 12 -35.37 -31.48 18.38
CA THR A 12 -35.71 -31.06 19.74
C THR A 12 -37.22 -30.98 19.97
N LEU A 13 -38.00 -30.61 18.94
CA LEU A 13 -39.46 -30.60 18.96
C LEU A 13 -40.04 -32.01 19.10
N ILE A 14 -39.51 -32.99 18.37
CA ILE A 14 -39.92 -34.41 18.51
C ILE A 14 -39.69 -34.88 19.96
N ARG A 15 -38.53 -34.58 20.55
CA ARG A 15 -38.23 -34.94 21.95
C ARG A 15 -39.17 -34.26 22.93
N LYS A 16 -39.43 -32.95 22.77
CA LYS A 16 -40.36 -32.19 23.62
C LYS A 16 -41.78 -32.75 23.53
N ALA A 17 -42.26 -33.06 22.33
CA ALA A 17 -43.58 -33.66 22.12
C ALA A 17 -43.70 -35.04 22.80
N LEU A 18 -42.70 -35.91 22.67
CA LEU A 18 -42.71 -37.22 23.34
C LEU A 18 -42.66 -37.11 24.87
N THR A 19 -41.86 -36.19 25.39
CA THR A 19 -41.79 -35.89 26.84
C THR A 19 -43.14 -35.37 27.35
N MET A 20 -43.77 -34.48 26.58
CA MET A 20 -45.08 -33.92 26.86
C MET A 20 -46.16 -35.01 26.94
N ILE A 21 -46.21 -35.89 25.94
CA ILE A 21 -47.16 -37.00 25.91
C ILE A 21 -46.93 -37.95 27.08
N THR A 22 -45.68 -38.33 27.34
CA THR A 22 -45.34 -39.26 28.44
C THR A 22 -45.75 -38.68 29.79
N ASN A 23 -45.45 -37.41 30.05
CA ASN A 23 -45.80 -36.75 31.31
C ASN A 23 -47.30 -36.60 31.52
N GLY A 24 -48.03 -36.15 30.49
CA GLY A 24 -49.48 -35.97 30.57
C GLY A 24 -50.20 -37.30 30.84
N LEU A 25 -49.86 -38.34 30.07
CA LEU A 25 -50.43 -39.68 30.26
C LEU A 25 -50.09 -40.28 31.62
N LEU A 26 -48.82 -40.17 32.07
CA LEU A 26 -48.45 -40.69 33.40
C LEU A 26 -49.20 -39.98 34.50
N THR A 27 -49.33 -38.65 34.39
CA THR A 27 -50.07 -37.85 35.38
C THR A 27 -51.53 -38.25 35.44
N TYR A 28 -52.15 -38.53 34.29
CA TYR A 28 -53.52 -39.06 34.24
C TYR A 28 -53.64 -40.37 35.02
N GLU A 29 -52.80 -41.37 34.71
CA GLU A 29 -52.87 -42.69 35.34
C GLU A 29 -52.55 -42.63 36.85
N ILE A 30 -51.60 -41.80 37.25
CA ILE A 30 -51.27 -41.53 38.66
C ILE A 30 -52.47 -40.93 39.38
N SER A 31 -53.04 -39.86 38.82
CA SER A 31 -54.16 -39.14 39.43
C SER A 31 -55.42 -39.99 39.50
N PHE A 32 -55.71 -40.76 38.44
CA PHE A 32 -56.82 -41.69 38.39
C PHE A 32 -56.66 -42.81 39.43
N SER A 33 -55.46 -43.36 39.55
CA SER A 33 -55.16 -44.42 40.53
C SER A 33 -55.28 -43.95 42.00
N LEU A 34 -54.96 -42.69 42.28
CA LEU A 34 -54.98 -42.12 43.63
C LEU A 34 -56.36 -41.54 44.02
N ILE A 35 -56.98 -40.77 43.13
CA ILE A 35 -58.21 -39.99 43.43
C ILE A 35 -59.46 -40.79 43.05
N LYS A 36 -59.35 -41.74 42.11
CA LYS A 36 -60.47 -42.49 41.53
C LYS A 36 -61.59 -41.60 40.94
N ASN A 37 -61.22 -40.40 40.48
CA ASN A 37 -62.12 -39.46 39.81
C ASN A 37 -61.54 -39.09 38.43
N THR A 38 -62.28 -39.41 37.37
CA THR A 38 -61.87 -39.16 35.99
C THR A 38 -61.72 -37.68 35.68
N GLY A 39 -62.68 -36.84 36.09
CA GLY A 39 -62.68 -35.40 35.77
C GLY A 39 -61.47 -34.66 36.37
N SER A 40 -61.09 -34.99 37.61
CA SER A 40 -59.90 -34.40 38.24
C SER A 40 -58.60 -34.87 37.59
N ALA A 41 -58.52 -36.14 37.18
CA ALA A 41 -57.35 -36.70 36.49
C ALA A 41 -57.16 -36.09 35.08
N GLU A 42 -58.24 -35.83 34.35
CA GLU A 42 -58.21 -35.16 33.04
C GLU A 42 -57.71 -33.73 33.13
N ILE A 43 -58.19 -32.95 34.11
CA ILE A 43 -57.76 -31.56 34.33
C ILE A 43 -56.26 -31.50 34.66
N LEU A 44 -55.80 -32.33 35.60
CA LEU A 44 -54.38 -32.39 35.99
C LEU A 44 -53.49 -32.81 34.82
N SER A 45 -53.92 -33.82 34.06
CA SER A 45 -53.24 -34.26 32.84
C SER A 45 -53.11 -33.13 31.83
N ALA A 46 -54.19 -32.40 31.53
CA ALA A 46 -54.20 -31.28 30.59
C ALA A 46 -53.23 -30.15 30.98
N ILE A 47 -53.15 -29.82 32.28
CA ILE A 47 -52.19 -28.84 32.81
C ILE A 47 -50.75 -29.34 32.60
N ILE A 48 -50.47 -30.60 32.91
CA ILE A 48 -49.13 -31.17 32.74
C ILE A 48 -48.76 -31.32 31.27
N PHE A 49 -49.70 -31.61 30.37
CA PHE A 49 -49.48 -31.54 28.91
C PHE A 49 -48.98 -30.14 28.52
N ALA A 50 -49.67 -29.07 28.91
CA ALA A 50 -49.26 -27.70 28.57
C ALA A 50 -47.89 -27.33 29.16
N LEU A 51 -47.66 -27.62 30.45
CA LEU A 51 -46.39 -27.30 31.12
C LEU A 51 -45.22 -28.12 30.59
N SER A 52 -45.44 -29.38 30.20
CA SER A 52 -44.36 -30.26 29.73
C SER A 52 -43.79 -29.85 28.37
N PHE A 53 -44.52 -29.06 27.58
CA PHE A 53 -43.94 -28.49 26.37
C PHE A 53 -42.84 -27.44 26.68
N LEU A 54 -43.00 -26.70 27.78
CA LEU A 54 -42.08 -25.63 28.20
C LEU A 54 -40.94 -26.17 29.08
N ILE A 55 -41.26 -27.02 30.07
CA ILE A 55 -40.34 -27.50 31.11
C ILE A 55 -40.35 -29.03 31.27
N GLY A 56 -40.65 -29.78 30.20
CA GLY A 56 -40.83 -31.24 30.24
C GLY A 56 -39.64 -32.03 30.80
N ASP A 57 -38.41 -31.60 30.47
CA ASP A 57 -37.18 -32.25 30.96
C ASP A 57 -37.03 -32.11 32.50
N ILE A 58 -37.66 -31.09 33.11
CA ILE A 58 -37.71 -30.90 34.57
C ILE A 58 -38.86 -31.72 35.18
N LEU A 59 -39.99 -31.83 34.49
CA LEU A 59 -41.19 -32.51 35.01
C LEU A 59 -41.09 -34.04 34.94
N ILE A 60 -40.39 -34.59 33.93
CA ILE A 60 -40.38 -36.04 33.69
C ILE A 60 -39.77 -36.89 34.82
N PRO A 61 -38.75 -36.46 35.59
CA PRO A 61 -38.32 -37.20 36.77
C PRO A 61 -39.41 -37.29 37.85
N PHE A 62 -40.17 -36.20 38.06
CA PHE A 62 -41.23 -36.14 39.07
C PHE A 62 -42.44 -37.01 38.69
N THR A 63 -42.83 -37.02 37.42
CA THR A 63 -43.92 -37.88 36.94
C THR A 63 -43.53 -39.36 36.99
N VAL A 64 -42.29 -39.70 36.62
CA VAL A 64 -41.79 -41.08 36.66
C VAL A 64 -41.65 -41.59 38.10
N ILE A 65 -41.09 -40.81 39.03
CA ILE A 65 -41.03 -41.23 40.44
C ILE A 65 -42.43 -41.33 41.06
N GLY A 66 -43.34 -40.40 40.73
CA GLY A 66 -44.74 -40.48 41.13
C GLY A 66 -45.42 -41.74 40.59
N GLY A 67 -45.11 -42.13 39.35
CA GLY A 67 -45.60 -43.36 38.73
C GLY A 67 -45.13 -44.62 39.46
N ILE A 68 -43.83 -44.68 39.81
CA ILE A 68 -43.27 -45.78 40.61
C ILE A 68 -43.97 -45.85 41.97
N LEU A 69 -44.05 -44.74 42.70
CA LEU A 69 -44.69 -44.69 44.02
C LEU A 69 -46.15 -45.13 43.98
N THR A 70 -46.88 -44.70 42.95
CA THR A 70 -48.29 -45.07 42.76
C THR A 70 -48.44 -46.55 42.45
N LYS A 71 -47.56 -47.11 41.61
CA LYS A 71 -47.60 -48.55 41.27
C LYS A 71 -47.38 -49.43 42.50
N TYR A 72 -46.48 -49.03 43.39
CA TYR A 72 -46.13 -49.79 44.60
C TYR A 72 -46.82 -49.26 45.87
N GLN A 73 -47.88 -48.45 45.73
CA GLN A 73 -48.55 -47.79 46.86
C GLN A 73 -49.01 -48.75 47.94
N ASN A 74 -49.56 -49.92 47.58
CA ASN A 74 -50.06 -50.91 48.55
C ASN A 74 -48.91 -51.53 49.35
N TYR A 75 -47.77 -51.78 48.68
CA TYR A 75 -46.57 -52.29 49.32
C TYR A 75 -45.99 -51.24 50.28
N LEU A 76 -45.85 -49.99 49.84
CA LEU A 76 -45.35 -48.89 50.67
C LEU A 76 -46.27 -48.59 51.86
N ALA A 77 -47.59 -48.57 51.65
CA ALA A 77 -48.57 -48.40 52.71
C ALA A 77 -48.49 -49.54 53.74
N SER A 78 -48.28 -50.78 53.30
CA SER A 78 -48.12 -51.92 54.21
C SER A 78 -46.89 -51.79 55.12
N ILE A 79 -45.78 -51.23 54.61
CA ILE A 79 -44.58 -50.95 55.41
C ILE A 79 -44.87 -49.84 56.44
N ILE A 80 -45.50 -48.75 56.01
CA ILE A 80 -45.80 -47.59 56.86
C ILE A 80 -46.77 -47.97 57.99
N LEU A 81 -47.83 -48.72 57.66
CA LEU A 81 -48.86 -49.11 58.63
C LEU A 81 -48.40 -50.21 59.60
N SER A 82 -47.55 -51.14 59.15
CA SER A 82 -47.09 -52.26 59.99
C SER A 82 -45.84 -51.92 60.81
N GLY A 83 -45.10 -50.88 60.45
CA GLY A 83 -43.82 -50.52 61.07
C GLY A 83 -42.71 -51.58 60.94
N LYS A 84 -42.97 -52.67 60.20
CA LYS A 84 -42.03 -53.79 60.01
C LYS A 84 -41.62 -53.86 58.55
N PHE A 85 -40.32 -53.76 58.32
CA PHE A 85 -39.72 -53.90 57.00
C PHE A 85 -39.36 -55.37 56.76
N TYR A 86 -39.84 -55.94 55.65
CA TYR A 86 -39.50 -57.30 55.24
C TYR A 86 -38.81 -57.25 53.87
N PHE A 87 -37.61 -57.83 53.79
CA PHE A 87 -36.98 -58.14 52.50
C PHE A 87 -37.78 -59.26 51.83
N ASN A 88 -38.65 -58.90 50.90
CA ASN A 88 -39.42 -59.84 50.08
C ASN A 88 -39.24 -59.52 48.59
N SER A 89 -39.80 -60.38 47.72
CA SER A 89 -39.73 -60.18 46.27
C SER A 89 -40.32 -58.83 45.81
N ASN A 90 -41.32 -58.29 46.52
CA ASN A 90 -41.88 -56.98 46.22
C ASN A 90 -40.90 -55.83 46.53
N PHE A 91 -40.08 -55.96 47.59
CA PHE A 91 -38.99 -55.02 47.87
C PHE A 91 -37.94 -55.02 46.76
N GLU A 92 -37.48 -56.21 46.36
CA GLU A 92 -36.47 -56.37 45.32
C GLU A 92 -36.95 -55.77 43.99
N VAL A 93 -38.18 -56.06 43.61
CA VAL A 93 -38.83 -55.52 42.41
C VAL A 93 -39.00 -54.00 42.50
N PHE A 94 -39.38 -53.46 43.66
CA PHE A 94 -39.46 -52.01 43.88
C PHE A 94 -38.08 -51.34 43.74
N LEU A 95 -37.04 -51.91 44.37
CA LEU A 95 -35.68 -51.38 44.32
C LEU A 95 -35.11 -51.41 42.90
N LEU A 96 -35.30 -52.51 42.19
CA LEU A 96 -34.90 -52.64 40.78
C LEU A 96 -35.66 -51.63 39.91
N SER A 97 -36.96 -51.44 40.12
CA SER A 97 -37.75 -50.44 39.41
C SER A 97 -37.20 -49.02 39.67
N LEU A 98 -36.82 -48.70 40.91
CA LEU A 98 -36.21 -47.42 41.23
C LEU A 98 -34.85 -47.22 40.54
N ILE A 99 -34.02 -48.27 40.47
CA ILE A 99 -32.73 -48.21 39.79
C ILE A 99 -32.90 -48.04 38.27
N PHE A 100 -33.65 -48.93 37.62
CA PHE A 100 -33.77 -48.98 36.17
C PHE A 100 -34.67 -47.89 35.58
N LEU A 101 -35.75 -47.52 36.27
CA LEU A 101 -36.73 -46.54 35.77
C LEU A 101 -36.47 -45.11 36.27
N PHE A 102 -35.65 -44.91 37.31
CA PHE A 102 -35.38 -43.56 37.83
C PHE A 102 -33.88 -43.23 37.89
N VAL A 103 -33.05 -44.00 38.59
CA VAL A 103 -31.62 -43.67 38.78
C VAL A 103 -30.85 -43.65 37.46
N ILE A 104 -30.98 -44.69 36.63
CA ILE A 104 -30.28 -44.77 35.33
C ILE A 104 -30.74 -43.63 34.38
N PRO A 105 -32.06 -43.38 34.21
CA PRO A 105 -32.54 -42.22 33.46
C PRO A 105 -32.08 -40.86 34.01
N LEU A 106 -31.97 -40.71 35.34
CA LEU A 106 -31.49 -39.47 35.95
C LEU A 106 -30.04 -39.18 35.57
N ILE A 107 -29.19 -40.21 35.50
CA ILE A 107 -27.81 -40.07 35.01
C ILE A 107 -27.80 -39.58 33.56
N SER A 108 -28.68 -40.13 32.69
CA SER A 108 -28.82 -39.66 31.31
C SER A 108 -29.24 -38.19 31.24
N LEU A 109 -30.19 -37.78 32.08
CA LEU A 109 -30.68 -36.40 32.11
C LEU A 109 -29.62 -35.41 32.64
N VAL A 110 -28.95 -35.73 33.75
CA VAL A 110 -27.98 -34.82 34.38
C VAL A 110 -26.70 -34.71 33.53
N ARG A 111 -26.16 -35.85 33.05
CA ARG A 111 -24.88 -35.87 32.34
C ARG A 111 -24.99 -35.50 30.87
N PHE A 112 -26.07 -35.93 30.20
CA PHE A 112 -26.24 -35.76 28.75
C PHE A 112 -27.41 -34.85 28.37
N ARG A 113 -28.12 -34.25 29.35
CA ARG A 113 -29.26 -33.34 29.14
C ARG A 113 -30.33 -33.94 28.20
N SER A 114 -30.58 -35.24 28.36
CA SER A 114 -31.51 -36.00 27.51
C SER A 114 -32.56 -36.73 28.35
N SER A 115 -33.83 -36.41 28.10
CA SER A 115 -35.01 -37.05 28.70
C SER A 115 -35.40 -38.38 28.06
N ARG A 116 -34.65 -38.88 27.06
CA ARG A 116 -35.00 -40.10 26.32
C ARG A 116 -35.15 -41.35 27.19
N SER A 117 -34.21 -41.58 28.10
CA SER A 117 -34.30 -42.70 29.04
C SER A 117 -35.51 -42.58 29.97
N PHE A 118 -35.91 -41.35 30.31
CA PHE A 118 -37.12 -41.11 31.07
C PHE A 118 -38.39 -41.32 30.25
N ILE A 119 -38.39 -41.01 28.95
CA ILE A 119 -39.49 -41.35 28.02
C ILE A 119 -39.68 -42.87 27.97
N THR A 120 -38.59 -43.64 27.81
CA THR A 120 -38.65 -45.11 27.86
C THR A 120 -39.20 -45.60 29.21
N SER A 121 -38.69 -45.05 30.31
CA SER A 121 -39.09 -45.44 31.67
C SER A 121 -40.56 -45.13 31.95
N GLY A 122 -41.02 -43.95 31.54
CA GLY A 122 -42.41 -43.57 31.64
C GLY A 122 -43.31 -44.43 30.77
N SER A 123 -42.85 -44.82 29.58
CA SER A 123 -43.59 -45.74 28.70
C SER A 123 -43.73 -47.14 29.29
N ILE A 124 -42.70 -47.65 30.00
CA ILE A 124 -42.77 -48.91 30.75
C ILE A 124 -43.83 -48.79 31.85
N LEU A 125 -43.77 -47.74 32.68
CA LEU A 125 -44.75 -47.51 33.75
C LEU A 125 -46.18 -47.40 33.20
N LEU A 126 -46.37 -46.63 32.14
CA LEU A 126 -47.66 -46.49 31.45
C LEU A 126 -48.21 -47.83 30.99
N SER A 127 -47.37 -48.69 30.38
CA SER A 127 -47.79 -50.01 29.94
C SER A 127 -48.23 -50.94 31.07
N GLN A 128 -47.77 -50.69 32.31
CA GLN A 128 -48.19 -51.42 33.50
C GLN A 128 -49.51 -50.90 34.10
N PHE A 129 -49.95 -49.70 33.75
CA PHE A 129 -51.27 -49.16 34.08
C PHE A 129 -52.30 -49.55 33.02
N ASN A 130 -51.95 -49.35 31.75
CA ASN A 130 -52.81 -49.71 30.61
C ASN A 130 -51.95 -50.16 29.40
N PRO A 131 -52.17 -51.38 28.87
CA PRO A 131 -51.39 -51.91 27.76
C PRO A 131 -51.39 -51.05 26.49
N ILE A 132 -52.42 -50.24 26.24
CA ILE A 132 -52.51 -49.38 25.04
C ILE A 132 -51.34 -48.39 25.01
N TRP A 133 -50.95 -47.85 26.16
CA TRP A 133 -49.88 -46.85 26.25
C TRP A 133 -48.47 -47.40 26.00
N SER A 134 -48.33 -48.72 25.89
CA SER A 134 -47.08 -49.35 25.44
C SER A 134 -46.68 -48.96 24.00
N LEU A 135 -47.54 -48.27 23.24
CA LEU A 135 -47.20 -47.69 21.93
C LEU A 135 -45.97 -46.76 21.97
N LEU A 136 -45.63 -46.19 23.14
CA LEU A 136 -44.45 -45.32 23.29
C LEU A 136 -43.18 -46.07 23.71
N LEU A 137 -43.22 -47.39 23.95
CA LEU A 137 -42.14 -48.14 24.60
C LEU A 137 -40.77 -47.94 23.96
N PHE A 138 -40.71 -47.90 22.62
CA PHE A 138 -39.45 -47.78 21.87
C PHE A 138 -39.15 -46.34 21.40
N SER A 139 -39.98 -45.36 21.78
CA SER A 139 -39.83 -43.97 21.31
C SER A 139 -38.56 -43.28 21.82
N GLY A 140 -38.05 -43.68 22.99
CA GLY A 140 -36.81 -43.15 23.56
C GLY A 140 -35.53 -43.66 22.88
N ILE A 141 -35.57 -44.83 22.24
CA ILE A 141 -34.40 -45.45 21.59
C ILE A 141 -34.30 -45.14 20.09
N SER A 142 -35.40 -44.69 19.47
CA SER A 142 -35.51 -44.52 18.01
C SER A 142 -35.06 -43.16 17.47
N GLN A 143 -34.64 -42.23 18.33
CA GLN A 143 -34.17 -40.91 17.89
C GLN A 143 -32.70 -40.99 17.41
N SER A 144 -32.41 -40.54 16.18
CA SER A 144 -31.07 -40.66 15.58
C SER A 144 -30.12 -39.53 16.00
N ASP A 145 -29.52 -39.64 17.19
CA ASP A 145 -28.44 -38.73 17.60
C ASP A 145 -27.19 -39.48 18.10
N ASN A 146 -27.00 -39.55 19.42
CA ASN A 146 -25.77 -40.03 20.04
C ASN A 146 -25.93 -41.48 20.50
N TYR A 147 -25.00 -42.35 20.11
CA TYR A 147 -24.99 -43.76 20.47
C TYR A 147 -25.00 -44.00 21.99
N ILE A 148 -24.31 -43.18 22.77
CA ILE A 148 -24.29 -43.30 24.22
C ILE A 148 -25.69 -43.06 24.80
N ILE A 149 -26.37 -42.01 24.31
CA ILE A 149 -27.70 -41.62 24.81
C ILE A 149 -28.76 -42.67 24.42
N ASN A 150 -28.68 -43.22 23.20
CA ASN A 150 -29.62 -44.25 22.74
C ASN A 150 -29.43 -45.57 23.48
N VAL A 151 -28.19 -45.98 23.77
CA VAL A 151 -27.94 -47.16 24.60
C VAL A 151 -28.45 -46.92 26.03
N LEU A 152 -28.18 -45.76 26.62
CA LEU A 152 -28.71 -45.40 27.95
C LEU A 152 -30.24 -45.34 27.98
N SER A 153 -30.92 -45.05 26.86
CA SER A 153 -32.39 -45.05 26.79
C SER A 153 -32.99 -46.44 26.59
N ALA A 154 -32.18 -47.44 26.20
CA ALA A 154 -32.59 -48.84 26.12
C ALA A 154 -32.54 -49.56 27.48
N ILE A 155 -31.60 -49.17 28.35
CA ILE A 155 -31.36 -49.85 29.65
C ILE A 155 -32.61 -49.96 30.53
N PRO A 156 -33.51 -48.96 30.64
CA PRO A 156 -34.71 -49.08 31.47
C PRO A 156 -35.57 -50.31 31.14
N ILE A 157 -35.54 -50.80 29.88
CA ILE A 157 -36.31 -51.97 29.44
C ILE A 157 -35.81 -53.27 30.11
N ALA A 158 -34.60 -53.29 30.64
CA ALA A 158 -34.07 -54.41 31.40
C ALA A 158 -34.91 -54.72 32.66
N ILE A 159 -35.69 -53.77 33.20
CA ILE A 159 -36.59 -54.03 34.33
C ILE A 159 -37.67 -55.06 34.03
N ILE A 160 -38.02 -55.25 32.75
CA ILE A 160 -39.00 -56.25 32.35
C ILE A 160 -38.49 -57.67 32.73
N PHE A 161 -37.17 -57.88 32.77
CA PHE A 161 -36.55 -59.15 33.14
C PHE A 161 -36.92 -59.63 34.56
N PRO A 162 -36.61 -58.91 35.66
CA PRO A 162 -37.02 -59.31 36.99
C PRO A 162 -38.54 -59.26 37.21
N LEU A 163 -39.28 -58.41 36.47
CA LEU A 163 -40.73 -58.25 36.64
C LEU A 163 -41.55 -59.43 36.11
N TYR A 164 -41.12 -60.04 35.00
CA TYR A 164 -41.91 -61.05 34.30
C TYR A 164 -41.16 -62.37 34.06
N PHE A 165 -39.82 -62.40 34.21
CA PHE A 165 -38.98 -63.43 33.60
C PHE A 165 -37.93 -64.06 34.52
N TYR A 166 -38.14 -64.11 35.84
CA TYR A 166 -37.20 -64.72 36.79
C TYR A 166 -36.80 -66.14 36.33
N GLY A 167 -35.58 -66.29 35.77
CA GLY A 167 -35.04 -67.56 35.27
C GLY A 167 -35.15 -67.87 33.75
N ASN A 168 -35.68 -66.98 32.89
CA ASN A 168 -35.84 -67.27 31.44
C ASN A 168 -34.82 -66.54 30.56
N PHE A 169 -33.97 -67.29 29.84
CA PHE A 169 -32.94 -66.77 28.92
C PHE A 169 -33.50 -65.85 27.82
N LEU A 170 -34.76 -66.05 27.39
CA LEU A 170 -35.40 -65.21 26.36
C LEU A 170 -35.47 -63.73 26.74
N GLY A 171 -35.55 -63.40 28.03
CA GLY A 171 -35.56 -62.00 28.47
C GLY A 171 -34.21 -61.28 28.24
N ILE A 172 -33.09 -62.01 28.34
CA ILE A 172 -31.75 -61.47 28.00
C ILE A 172 -31.68 -61.19 26.50
N VAL A 173 -32.21 -62.09 25.67
CA VAL A 173 -32.26 -61.92 24.21
C VAL A 173 -33.05 -60.65 23.83
N VAL A 174 -34.18 -60.38 24.50
CA VAL A 174 -34.95 -59.14 24.28
C VAL A 174 -34.10 -57.90 24.56
N VAL A 175 -33.42 -57.84 25.71
CA VAL A 175 -32.58 -56.69 26.07
C VAL A 175 -31.45 -56.50 25.04
N VAL A 176 -30.80 -57.58 24.61
CA VAL A 176 -29.74 -57.53 23.59
C VAL A 176 -30.29 -57.00 22.26
N MET A 177 -31.44 -57.49 21.79
CA MET A 177 -32.07 -57.00 20.55
C MET A 177 -32.38 -55.51 20.62
N ILE A 178 -32.85 -55.02 21.76
CA ILE A 178 -33.19 -53.60 21.95
C ILE A 178 -31.93 -52.73 22.00
N ILE A 179 -30.82 -53.21 22.59
CA ILE A 179 -29.53 -52.51 22.57
C ILE A 179 -28.99 -52.44 21.14
N ILE A 180 -29.08 -53.54 20.37
CA ILE A 180 -28.67 -53.55 18.95
C ILE A 180 -29.56 -52.59 18.14
N ALA A 181 -30.87 -52.54 18.41
CA ALA A 181 -31.77 -51.56 17.81
C ALA A 181 -31.35 -50.12 18.14
N ALA A 182 -31.03 -49.84 19.40
CA ALA A 182 -30.59 -48.52 19.84
C ALA A 182 -29.27 -48.08 19.16
N LEU A 183 -28.32 -49.00 18.99
CA LEU A 183 -27.07 -48.75 18.27
C LEU A 183 -27.31 -48.50 16.78
N THR A 184 -28.12 -49.33 16.13
CA THR A 184 -28.40 -49.20 14.69
C THR A 184 -29.16 -47.92 14.37
N TYR A 185 -30.12 -47.50 15.21
CA TYR A 185 -30.82 -46.21 15.07
C TYR A 185 -29.92 -44.98 15.20
N THR A 186 -28.64 -45.11 15.58
CA THR A 186 -27.72 -43.97 15.63
C THR A 186 -27.06 -43.67 14.29
N ILE A 187 -27.08 -44.64 13.38
CA ILE A 187 -26.49 -44.51 12.06
C ILE A 187 -27.41 -43.61 11.24
N LYS A 188 -27.03 -42.34 11.00
CA LYS A 188 -27.80 -41.34 10.23
C LYS A 188 -27.84 -41.64 8.72
N SER A 189 -28.26 -42.84 8.35
CA SER A 189 -28.40 -43.30 6.97
C SER A 189 -29.55 -44.31 6.85
N TYR A 190 -29.83 -44.76 5.63
CA TYR A 190 -30.80 -45.83 5.40
C TYR A 190 -30.46 -47.13 6.16
N TYR A 191 -29.18 -47.37 6.49
CA TYR A 191 -28.78 -48.53 7.29
C TYR A 191 -29.33 -48.52 8.71
N GLY A 192 -29.65 -47.36 9.28
CA GLY A 192 -30.27 -47.32 10.61
C GLY A 192 -31.73 -47.79 10.64
N LEU A 193 -32.38 -47.96 9.48
CA LEU A 193 -33.71 -48.60 9.40
C LEU A 193 -33.67 -50.06 9.85
N VAL A 194 -32.50 -50.71 9.79
CA VAL A 194 -32.30 -52.08 10.30
C VAL A 194 -32.63 -52.17 11.79
N GLY A 195 -32.54 -51.08 12.56
CA GLY A 195 -32.96 -51.05 13.96
C GLY A 195 -34.41 -51.42 14.17
N ALA A 196 -35.30 -51.12 13.22
CA ALA A 196 -36.71 -51.51 13.30
C ALA A 196 -36.91 -53.03 13.23
N VAL A 197 -36.03 -53.75 12.54
CA VAL A 197 -36.05 -55.23 12.51
C VAL A 197 -35.80 -55.79 13.90
N PHE A 198 -34.78 -55.26 14.59
CA PHE A 198 -34.45 -55.67 15.96
C PHE A 198 -35.55 -55.32 16.97
N VAL A 199 -36.18 -54.14 16.83
CA VAL A 199 -37.37 -53.77 17.63
C VAL A 199 -38.55 -54.73 17.37
N THR A 200 -38.78 -55.11 16.11
CA THR A 200 -39.85 -56.04 15.74
C THR A 200 -39.62 -57.42 16.34
N LEU A 201 -38.38 -57.92 16.29
CA LEU A 201 -38.00 -59.18 16.93
C LEU A 201 -38.18 -59.11 18.45
N ALA A 202 -37.76 -58.01 19.09
CA ALA A 202 -37.97 -57.79 20.51
C ALA A 202 -39.47 -57.76 20.87
N TYR A 203 -40.31 -57.12 20.06
CA TYR A 203 -41.78 -57.11 20.23
C TYR A 203 -42.38 -58.53 20.17
N VAL A 204 -42.01 -59.34 19.18
CA VAL A 204 -42.50 -60.73 19.04
C VAL A 204 -42.07 -61.58 20.23
N LEU A 205 -40.86 -61.38 20.74
CA LEU A 205 -40.38 -62.09 21.93
C LEU A 205 -41.11 -61.63 23.20
N LEU A 206 -41.30 -60.33 23.40
CA LEU A 206 -42.03 -59.77 24.54
C LEU A 206 -43.48 -60.28 24.62
N THR A 207 -44.18 -60.33 23.48
CA THR A 207 -45.56 -60.86 23.39
C THR A 207 -45.63 -62.35 23.68
N LYS A 208 -44.71 -63.17 23.13
CA LYS A 208 -44.60 -64.60 23.44
C LYS A 208 -44.35 -64.87 24.92
N LEU A 209 -43.65 -63.95 25.57
CA LEU A 209 -43.36 -64.01 27.00
C LEU A 209 -44.50 -63.48 27.88
N GLY A 210 -45.65 -63.09 27.32
CA GLY A 210 -46.82 -62.64 28.07
C GLY A 210 -46.80 -61.15 28.48
N TYR A 211 -45.82 -60.37 28.02
CA TYR A 211 -45.82 -58.93 28.21
C TYR A 211 -46.83 -58.27 27.26
N THR A 212 -47.81 -57.56 27.80
CA THR A 212 -48.87 -56.92 27.01
C THR A 212 -48.36 -55.64 26.36
N ILE A 213 -47.97 -55.76 25.09
CA ILE A 213 -47.40 -54.66 24.29
C ILE A 213 -48.15 -54.48 22.96
N SER A 214 -48.33 -53.24 22.54
CA SER A 214 -49.01 -52.84 21.31
C SER A 214 -48.07 -52.91 20.12
N ILE A 215 -48.53 -53.50 19.00
CA ILE A 215 -47.76 -53.54 17.74
C ILE A 215 -47.49 -52.12 17.20
N LEU A 216 -48.30 -51.14 17.58
CA LEU A 216 -48.08 -49.73 17.25
C LEU A 216 -46.75 -49.21 17.79
N SER A 217 -46.16 -49.84 18.81
CA SER A 217 -44.84 -49.45 19.34
C SER A 217 -43.72 -49.55 18.30
N VAL A 218 -43.76 -50.56 17.42
CA VAL A 218 -42.81 -50.75 16.33
C VAL A 218 -43.02 -49.65 15.27
N VAL A 219 -44.27 -49.35 14.94
CA VAL A 219 -44.64 -48.33 13.94
C VAL A 219 -44.22 -46.94 14.40
N VAL A 220 -44.49 -46.59 15.67
CA VAL A 220 -44.09 -45.31 16.28
C VAL A 220 -42.56 -45.18 16.32
N SER A 221 -41.85 -46.26 16.67
CA SER A 221 -40.39 -46.31 16.62
C SER A 221 -39.84 -45.96 15.24
N LEU A 222 -40.37 -46.63 14.20
CA LEU A 222 -39.96 -46.40 12.82
C LEU A 222 -40.26 -44.98 12.35
N ALA A 223 -41.44 -44.43 12.67
CA ALA A 223 -41.85 -43.09 12.29
C ALA A 223 -40.96 -42.00 12.91
N ILE A 224 -40.55 -42.16 14.17
CA ILE A 224 -39.64 -41.24 14.86
C ILE A 224 -38.27 -41.25 14.18
N TYR A 225 -37.72 -42.43 13.89
CA TYR A 225 -36.42 -42.56 13.24
C TYR A 225 -36.43 -41.98 11.82
N SER A 226 -37.44 -42.31 11.00
CA SER A 226 -37.54 -41.82 9.61
C SER A 226 -37.66 -40.30 9.55
N SER A 227 -38.40 -39.70 10.49
CA SER A 227 -38.53 -38.24 10.59
C SER A 227 -37.18 -37.58 10.89
N SER A 228 -36.43 -38.14 11.85
CA SER A 228 -35.11 -37.62 12.23
C SER A 228 -34.06 -37.76 11.11
N LEU A 229 -34.09 -38.89 10.38
CA LEU A 229 -33.24 -39.12 9.21
C LEU A 229 -33.52 -38.09 8.09
N MET A 230 -34.80 -37.83 7.78
CA MET A 230 -35.19 -36.91 6.72
C MET A 230 -34.73 -35.47 7.03
N ILE A 231 -34.86 -35.03 8.29
CA ILE A 231 -34.36 -33.73 8.76
C ILE A 231 -32.83 -33.63 8.55
N SER A 232 -32.09 -34.68 8.95
CA SER A 232 -30.63 -34.72 8.81
C SER A 232 -30.18 -34.63 7.35
N ILE A 233 -30.82 -35.37 6.44
CA ILE A 233 -30.47 -35.35 5.01
C ILE A 233 -30.73 -33.96 4.40
N LEU A 234 -31.89 -33.37 4.67
CA LEU A 234 -32.23 -32.04 4.15
C LEU A 234 -31.24 -30.97 4.64
N SER A 235 -30.89 -30.98 5.93
CA SER A 235 -29.95 -30.00 6.49
C SER A 235 -28.58 -30.02 5.80
N SER A 236 -28.02 -31.22 5.56
CA SER A 236 -26.71 -31.38 4.90
C SER A 236 -26.69 -30.87 3.45
N GLN A 237 -27.79 -31.00 2.71
CA GLN A 237 -27.87 -30.52 1.32
C GLN A 237 -27.91 -28.99 1.24
N PHE A 238 -28.59 -28.33 2.19
CA PHE A 238 -28.67 -26.87 2.22
C PHE A 238 -27.34 -26.20 2.63
N GLU A 239 -26.62 -26.76 3.60
CA GLU A 239 -25.32 -26.23 4.03
C GLU A 239 -24.28 -26.28 2.90
N ASN A 240 -24.22 -27.41 2.18
CA ASN A 240 -23.31 -27.57 1.04
C ASN A 240 -23.65 -26.61 -0.12
N LYS A 241 -24.93 -26.39 -0.42
CA LYS A 241 -25.34 -25.44 -1.47
C LYS A 241 -24.95 -24.00 -1.13
N LYS A 242 -25.10 -23.59 0.13
CA LYS A 242 -24.73 -22.24 0.58
C LYS A 242 -23.22 -22.03 0.57
N ALA A 243 -22.44 -23.01 1.03
CA ALA A 243 -20.98 -22.94 0.99
C ALA A 243 -20.47 -22.77 -0.45
N TYR A 244 -21.04 -23.55 -1.38
CA TYR A 244 -20.77 -23.45 -2.82
C TYR A 244 -21.10 -22.07 -3.40
N GLU A 245 -22.32 -21.54 -3.18
CA GLU A 245 -22.69 -20.22 -3.72
C GLU A 245 -21.81 -19.07 -3.16
N THR A 246 -21.38 -19.18 -1.90
CA THR A 246 -20.57 -18.13 -1.26
C THR A 246 -19.14 -18.13 -1.81
N LEU A 247 -18.53 -19.31 -1.97
CA LEU A 247 -17.17 -19.43 -2.49
C LEU A 247 -17.09 -19.05 -3.97
N LYS A 248 -18.08 -19.48 -4.79
CA LYS A 248 -18.22 -19.07 -6.19
C LYS A 248 -18.23 -17.55 -6.39
N ASN A 249 -19.03 -16.85 -5.59
CA ASN A 249 -19.18 -15.40 -5.69
C ASN A 249 -17.87 -14.69 -5.29
N SER A 250 -17.21 -15.14 -4.23
CA SER A 250 -15.90 -14.61 -3.81
C SER A 250 -14.85 -14.77 -4.91
N LEU A 251 -14.70 -15.97 -5.46
CA LEU A 251 -13.73 -16.26 -6.54
C LEU A 251 -14.00 -15.43 -7.79
N THR A 252 -15.27 -15.32 -8.19
CA THR A 252 -15.67 -14.53 -9.36
C THR A 252 -15.33 -13.05 -9.18
N GLN A 253 -15.52 -12.51 -7.97
CA GLN A 253 -15.22 -11.12 -7.67
C GLN A 253 -13.71 -10.86 -7.62
N ASP A 254 -12.94 -11.76 -7.00
CA ASP A 254 -11.47 -11.68 -6.98
C ASP A 254 -10.87 -11.71 -8.40
N LEU A 255 -11.34 -12.63 -9.25
CA LEU A 255 -10.91 -12.73 -10.65
C LEU A 255 -11.23 -11.46 -11.45
N LYS A 256 -12.43 -10.89 -11.26
CA LYS A 256 -12.81 -9.62 -11.90
C LYS A 256 -11.93 -8.46 -11.45
N ASN A 257 -11.61 -8.37 -10.16
CA ASN A 257 -10.75 -7.32 -9.62
C ASN A 257 -9.34 -7.41 -10.21
N ILE A 258 -8.72 -8.61 -10.21
CA ILE A 258 -7.40 -8.84 -10.79
C ILE A 258 -7.41 -8.51 -12.30
N SER A 259 -8.43 -8.96 -13.01
CA SER A 259 -8.59 -8.67 -14.45
C SER A 259 -8.67 -7.15 -14.70
N SER A 260 -9.46 -6.42 -13.91
CA SER A 260 -9.57 -4.95 -14.03
C SER A 260 -8.23 -4.25 -13.80
N ILE A 261 -7.45 -4.68 -12.80
CA ILE A 261 -6.13 -4.13 -12.52
C ILE A 261 -5.19 -4.37 -13.71
N LEU A 262 -5.17 -5.59 -14.24
CA LEU A 262 -4.35 -5.94 -15.41
C LEU A 262 -4.73 -5.14 -16.66
N TYR A 263 -6.02 -4.88 -16.89
CA TYR A 263 -6.49 -4.04 -18.01
C TYR A 263 -6.08 -2.58 -17.86
N ASN A 264 -6.16 -2.02 -16.66
CA ASN A 264 -5.70 -0.65 -16.39
C ASN A 264 -4.19 -0.54 -16.56
N LEU A 265 -3.43 -1.52 -16.06
CA LEU A 265 -1.98 -1.60 -16.24
C LEU A 265 -1.59 -1.66 -17.71
N LYS A 266 -2.31 -2.48 -18.49
CA LYS A 266 -2.14 -2.53 -19.94
C LYS A 266 -2.35 -1.14 -20.57
N ALA A 267 -3.41 -0.41 -20.19
CA ALA A 267 -3.71 0.88 -20.78
C ALA A 267 -2.61 1.93 -20.50
N GLU A 268 -2.01 1.90 -19.31
CA GLU A 268 -0.96 2.83 -18.92
C GLU A 268 0.41 2.48 -19.52
N MET A 269 0.75 1.21 -19.54
CA MET A 269 2.08 0.73 -19.93
C MET A 269 2.18 0.39 -21.43
N ALA A 270 1.06 0.29 -22.15
CA ALA A 270 1.04 0.01 -23.59
C ALA A 270 1.80 1.03 -24.45
N LYS A 271 2.09 2.22 -23.91
CA LYS A 271 2.85 3.26 -24.61
C LYS A 271 4.37 3.12 -24.49
N GLU A 272 4.87 2.30 -23.55
CA GLU A 272 6.26 2.37 -23.11
C GLU A 272 7.06 1.10 -23.44
N ASN A 273 6.45 -0.09 -23.42
CA ASN A 273 7.18 -1.33 -23.68
C ASN A 273 6.29 -2.44 -24.27
N SER A 274 6.68 -2.97 -25.45
CA SER A 274 5.94 -4.05 -26.14
C SER A 274 5.99 -5.38 -25.41
N ASP A 275 7.11 -5.69 -24.74
CA ASP A 275 7.32 -6.98 -24.08
C ASP A 275 6.48 -7.10 -22.82
N ILE A 276 6.35 -6.00 -22.07
CA ILE A 276 5.49 -5.95 -20.88
C ILE A 276 4.01 -6.06 -21.27
N ASN A 277 3.61 -5.44 -22.38
CA ASN A 277 2.25 -5.55 -22.90
C ASN A 277 1.91 -7.00 -23.29
N ASN A 278 2.86 -7.73 -23.87
CA ASN A 278 2.72 -9.15 -24.19
C ASN A 278 2.59 -10.02 -22.93
N ALA A 279 3.40 -9.75 -21.89
CA ALA A 279 3.32 -10.45 -20.60
C ALA A 279 1.95 -10.24 -19.91
N ILE A 280 1.47 -8.99 -19.84
CA ILE A 280 0.16 -8.66 -19.26
C ILE A 280 -0.98 -9.37 -20.03
N ASN A 281 -0.92 -9.44 -21.36
CA ASN A 281 -1.92 -10.18 -22.15
C ASN A 281 -1.92 -11.68 -21.85
N GLY A 282 -0.75 -12.27 -21.60
CA GLY A 282 -0.61 -13.65 -21.13
C GLY A 282 -1.35 -13.87 -19.81
N TYR A 283 -1.20 -12.95 -18.86
CA TYR A 283 -1.88 -13.02 -17.56
C TYR A 283 -3.39 -12.79 -17.66
N ILE A 284 -3.85 -11.82 -18.45
CA ILE A 284 -5.28 -11.62 -18.71
C ILE A 284 -5.90 -12.91 -19.26
N THR A 285 -5.23 -13.57 -20.21
CA THR A 285 -5.70 -14.84 -20.77
C THR A 285 -5.80 -15.95 -19.71
N GLN A 286 -4.83 -16.03 -18.79
CA GLN A 286 -4.87 -17.00 -17.69
C GLN A 286 -6.01 -16.71 -16.71
N ILE A 287 -6.24 -15.45 -16.35
CA ILE A 287 -7.34 -15.04 -15.46
C ILE A 287 -8.70 -15.31 -16.11
N THR A 288 -8.86 -15.05 -17.41
CA THR A 288 -10.09 -15.38 -18.15
C THR A 288 -10.36 -16.88 -18.16
N LYS A 289 -9.32 -17.71 -18.37
CA LYS A 289 -9.46 -19.18 -18.29
C LYS A 289 -9.90 -19.64 -16.90
N LEU A 290 -9.31 -19.10 -15.83
CA LEU A 290 -9.74 -19.39 -14.46
C LEU A 290 -11.19 -18.96 -14.21
N GLN A 291 -11.61 -17.84 -14.78
CA GLN A 291 -13.00 -17.38 -14.70
C GLN A 291 -13.97 -18.35 -15.39
N GLU A 292 -13.60 -18.89 -16.54
CA GLU A 292 -14.37 -19.95 -17.21
C GLU A 292 -14.40 -21.25 -16.38
N GLU A 293 -13.28 -21.63 -15.75
CA GLU A 293 -13.22 -22.79 -14.85
C GLU A 293 -14.16 -22.62 -13.63
N VAL A 294 -14.20 -21.45 -12.99
CA VAL A 294 -15.14 -21.15 -11.89
C VAL A 294 -16.60 -21.28 -12.35
N LEU A 295 -16.92 -20.83 -13.57
CA LEU A 295 -18.28 -20.92 -14.10
C LEU A 295 -18.69 -22.38 -14.34
N GLN A 296 -17.75 -23.24 -14.73
CA GLN A 296 -17.97 -24.66 -15.01
C GLN A 296 -17.96 -25.57 -13.76
N CYS A 297 -17.42 -25.11 -12.63
CA CYS A 297 -17.44 -25.87 -11.37
C CYS A 297 -18.87 -26.21 -10.92
N LYS A 298 -19.04 -27.45 -10.41
CA LYS A 298 -20.33 -27.99 -9.93
C LYS A 298 -20.32 -28.35 -8.44
N ASN A 299 -19.15 -28.34 -7.80
CA ASN A 299 -18.94 -28.72 -6.41
C ASN A 299 -17.86 -27.83 -5.75
N VAL A 300 -17.80 -27.88 -4.42
CA VAL A 300 -16.86 -27.09 -3.61
C VAL A 300 -15.41 -27.48 -3.87
N GLU A 301 -15.12 -28.78 -4.08
CA GLU A 301 -13.76 -29.27 -4.36
C GLU A 301 -13.16 -28.65 -5.63
N CYS A 302 -13.95 -28.51 -6.71
CA CYS A 302 -13.53 -27.83 -7.94
C CYS A 302 -13.21 -26.35 -7.68
N GLU A 303 -14.03 -25.65 -6.89
CA GLU A 303 -13.79 -24.23 -6.57
C GLU A 303 -12.53 -24.04 -5.71
N GLU A 304 -12.24 -24.98 -4.82
CA GLU A 304 -11.03 -24.96 -3.99
C GLU A 304 -9.76 -25.20 -4.82
N GLU A 305 -9.83 -26.06 -5.85
CA GLU A 305 -8.75 -26.23 -6.83
C GLU A 305 -8.50 -24.95 -7.61
N VAL A 306 -9.56 -24.29 -8.10
CA VAL A 306 -9.44 -23.03 -8.84
C VAL A 306 -8.89 -21.92 -7.94
N LYS A 307 -9.26 -21.89 -6.65
CA LYS A 307 -8.68 -20.97 -5.66
C LYS A 307 -7.16 -21.14 -5.52
N ASN A 308 -6.68 -22.38 -5.48
CA ASN A 308 -5.25 -22.66 -5.40
C ASN A 308 -4.52 -22.24 -6.68
N LYS A 309 -5.10 -22.51 -7.86
CA LYS A 309 -4.56 -22.02 -9.14
C LYS A 309 -4.50 -20.49 -9.18
N LEU A 310 -5.57 -19.81 -8.75
CA LEU A 310 -5.62 -18.35 -8.68
C LEU A 310 -4.55 -17.79 -7.75
N SER A 311 -4.32 -18.40 -6.59
CA SER A 311 -3.26 -17.98 -5.66
C SER A 311 -1.87 -18.04 -6.30
N ASN A 312 -1.58 -19.11 -7.05
CA ASN A 312 -0.31 -19.25 -7.77
C ASN A 312 -0.17 -18.22 -8.89
N VAL A 313 -1.21 -18.02 -9.71
CA VAL A 313 -1.21 -17.01 -10.78
C VAL A 313 -1.02 -15.60 -10.20
N ARG A 314 -1.73 -15.29 -9.11
CA ARG A 314 -1.60 -14.01 -8.39
C ARG A 314 -0.16 -13.78 -7.92
N ARG A 315 0.50 -14.79 -7.36
CA ARG A 315 1.90 -14.68 -6.95
C ARG A 315 2.83 -14.39 -8.14
N ILE A 316 2.65 -15.09 -9.26
CA ILE A 316 3.49 -14.89 -10.47
C ILE A 316 3.31 -13.47 -11.00
N ILE A 317 2.07 -12.98 -11.08
CA ILE A 317 1.79 -11.60 -11.51
C ILE A 317 2.47 -10.60 -10.58
N ALA A 318 2.37 -10.78 -9.26
CA ALA A 318 2.99 -9.88 -8.29
C ALA A 318 4.52 -9.80 -8.47
N ILE A 319 5.20 -10.94 -8.67
CA ILE A 319 6.65 -10.98 -8.90
C ILE A 319 7.02 -10.18 -10.14
N GLU A 320 6.35 -10.41 -11.28
CA GLU A 320 6.68 -9.69 -12.52
C GLU A 320 6.41 -8.19 -12.42
N LEU A 321 5.30 -7.81 -11.78
CA LEU A 321 4.99 -6.41 -11.53
C LEU A 321 6.07 -5.75 -10.67
N ASN A 322 6.55 -6.42 -9.61
CA ASN A 322 7.64 -5.91 -8.79
C ASN A 322 8.98 -5.84 -9.54
N ASN A 323 9.26 -6.77 -10.46
CA ASN A 323 10.45 -6.69 -11.32
C ASN A 323 10.41 -5.43 -12.20
N ILE A 324 9.24 -5.06 -12.73
CA ILE A 324 9.08 -3.83 -13.51
C ILE A 324 9.40 -2.59 -12.67
N ILE A 325 8.92 -2.53 -11.43
CA ILE A 325 9.24 -1.43 -10.50
C ILE A 325 10.73 -1.39 -10.20
N PHE A 326 11.35 -2.55 -9.98
CA PHE A 326 12.78 -2.66 -9.73
C PHE A 326 13.60 -2.14 -10.91
N ASP A 327 13.27 -2.55 -12.13
CA ASP A 327 13.96 -2.14 -13.34
C ASP A 327 13.79 -0.64 -13.62
N GLU A 328 12.60 -0.09 -13.36
CA GLU A 328 12.32 1.35 -13.52
C GLU A 328 13.13 2.19 -12.51
N ILE A 329 13.14 1.78 -11.22
CA ILE A 329 13.95 2.44 -10.18
C ILE A 329 15.43 2.33 -10.51
N LYS A 330 15.90 1.16 -10.96
CA LYS A 330 17.30 0.94 -11.35
C LYS A 330 17.70 1.84 -12.51
N SER A 331 16.91 1.86 -13.58
CA SER A 331 17.15 2.73 -14.75
C SER A 331 17.24 4.20 -14.35
N TYR A 332 16.31 4.65 -13.50
CA TYR A 332 16.33 6.00 -12.95
C TYR A 332 17.55 6.30 -12.08
N ASN A 333 17.95 5.37 -11.20
CA ASN A 333 19.11 5.56 -10.33
C ASN A 333 20.42 5.58 -11.14
N ASP A 334 20.55 4.74 -12.16
CA ASP A 334 21.67 4.76 -13.11
C ASP A 334 21.74 6.12 -13.84
N PHE A 335 20.58 6.67 -14.25
CA PHE A 335 20.48 8.03 -14.81
C PHE A 335 20.94 9.09 -13.80
N SER A 336 20.49 9.01 -12.54
CA SER A 336 20.89 9.95 -11.49
C SER A 336 22.39 9.92 -11.23
N GLU A 337 23.00 8.72 -11.17
CA GLU A 337 24.44 8.56 -10.96
C GLU A 337 25.26 9.18 -12.10
N ARG A 338 24.84 8.99 -13.36
CA ARG A 338 25.50 9.63 -14.51
C ARG A 338 25.49 11.16 -14.44
N LEU A 339 24.41 11.74 -13.91
CA LEU A 339 24.30 13.19 -13.74
C LEU A 339 25.20 13.75 -12.62
N LYS A 340 25.53 12.93 -11.60
CA LYS A 340 26.41 13.35 -10.50
C LYS A 340 27.82 13.69 -10.97
N PHE A 341 28.32 13.09 -12.06
CA PHE A 341 29.63 13.43 -12.64
C PHE A 341 29.72 14.91 -13.05
N LEU A 342 28.61 15.53 -13.47
CA LEU A 342 28.53 16.97 -13.75
C LEU A 342 28.24 17.83 -12.51
N GLY A 343 28.05 17.22 -11.33
CA GLY A 343 27.59 17.91 -10.13
C GLY A 343 26.09 18.24 -10.13
N ILE A 344 25.29 17.58 -11.00
CA ILE A 344 23.83 17.63 -10.93
C ILE A 344 23.39 16.53 -9.97
N ASN A 345 22.97 16.93 -8.76
CA ASN A 345 22.53 15.99 -7.75
C ASN A 345 21.00 15.89 -7.75
N ILE A 346 20.48 14.74 -8.17
CA ILE A 346 19.05 14.43 -8.16
C ILE A 346 18.83 13.30 -7.14
N PRO A 347 17.75 13.32 -6.34
CA PRO A 347 17.51 12.26 -5.35
C PRO A 347 17.40 10.90 -6.03
N GLU A 348 18.15 9.91 -5.56
CA GLU A 348 17.92 8.51 -5.91
C GLU A 348 16.63 8.01 -5.26
N LEU A 349 16.03 7.00 -5.87
CA LEU A 349 14.83 6.35 -5.36
C LEU A 349 15.22 5.11 -4.56
N GLU A 350 14.64 4.98 -3.37
CA GLU A 350 14.76 3.78 -2.56
C GLU A 350 13.93 2.64 -3.15
N TYR A 351 14.49 1.45 -3.14
CA TYR A 351 13.74 0.25 -3.48
C TYR A 351 12.66 -0.03 -2.43
N PRO A 352 11.47 -0.51 -2.83
CA PRO A 352 10.43 -0.94 -1.90
C PRO A 352 10.99 -1.97 -0.91
N LYS A 353 10.72 -1.77 0.39
CA LYS A 353 11.13 -2.71 1.45
C LYS A 353 10.30 -3.98 1.47
N GLU A 354 9.08 -3.90 0.96
CA GLU A 354 8.11 -4.99 0.90
C GLU A 354 7.61 -5.14 -0.55
N GLU A 355 7.21 -6.36 -0.90
CA GLU A 355 6.62 -6.66 -2.20
C GLU A 355 5.29 -5.92 -2.38
N ILE A 356 5.17 -5.16 -3.46
CA ILE A 356 3.96 -4.41 -3.77
C ILE A 356 2.89 -5.39 -4.21
N LYS A 357 1.75 -5.37 -3.54
CA LYS A 357 0.61 -6.20 -3.89
C LYS A 357 -0.03 -5.70 -5.18
N ILE A 358 -0.63 -6.62 -5.95
CA ILE A 358 -1.31 -6.28 -7.22
C ILE A 358 -2.35 -5.17 -7.02
N GLU A 359 -3.07 -5.18 -5.90
CA GLU A 359 -4.11 -4.19 -5.60
C GLU A 359 -3.57 -2.77 -5.41
N GLU A 360 -2.34 -2.64 -4.94
CA GLU A 360 -1.68 -1.36 -4.64
C GLU A 360 -0.77 -0.90 -5.78
N PHE A 361 -0.56 -1.77 -6.77
CA PHE A 361 0.45 -1.60 -7.79
C PHE A 361 0.24 -0.35 -8.66
N LEU A 362 -0.98 -0.12 -9.13
CA LEU A 362 -1.30 1.03 -10.00
C LEU A 362 -0.99 2.36 -9.32
N ASP A 363 -1.45 2.53 -8.08
CA ASP A 363 -1.22 3.74 -7.30
C ASP A 363 0.27 3.94 -7.02
N PHE A 364 0.99 2.86 -6.70
CA PHE A 364 2.44 2.92 -6.50
C PHE A 364 3.17 3.32 -7.79
N TYR A 365 2.85 2.66 -8.91
CA TYR A 365 3.47 2.92 -10.21
C TYR A 365 3.25 4.36 -10.67
N HIS A 366 2.02 4.87 -10.52
CA HIS A 366 1.72 6.27 -10.80
C HIS A 366 2.53 7.25 -9.96
N ASN A 367 2.64 7.00 -8.66
CA ASN A 367 3.44 7.85 -7.78
C ASN A 367 4.92 7.81 -8.15
N LEU A 368 5.45 6.61 -8.40
CA LEU A 368 6.83 6.41 -8.86
C LEU A 368 7.10 7.23 -10.13
N LYS A 369 6.26 7.06 -11.15
CA LYS A 369 6.39 7.75 -12.43
C LYS A 369 6.31 9.26 -12.30
N ASN A 370 5.35 9.77 -11.52
CA ASN A 370 5.24 11.21 -11.26
C ASN A 370 6.49 11.80 -10.60
N VAL A 371 7.11 11.06 -9.68
CA VAL A 371 8.37 11.47 -9.04
C VAL A 371 9.51 11.47 -10.06
N ILE A 372 9.63 10.41 -10.87
CA ILE A 372 10.62 10.29 -11.95
C ILE A 372 10.47 11.46 -12.94
N ASP A 373 9.26 11.71 -13.46
CA ASP A 373 8.98 12.77 -14.43
C ASP A 373 9.33 14.17 -13.88
N LYS A 374 8.98 14.44 -12.63
CA LYS A 374 9.33 15.70 -11.95
C LYS A 374 10.85 15.87 -11.83
N ASN A 375 11.56 14.78 -11.54
CA ASN A 375 13.00 14.79 -11.40
C ASN A 375 13.70 14.95 -12.77
N ILE A 376 13.21 14.30 -13.83
CA ILE A 376 13.68 14.50 -15.22
C ILE A 376 13.46 15.95 -15.67
N LEU A 377 12.30 16.54 -15.36
CA LEU A 377 12.04 17.95 -15.67
C LEU A 377 13.02 18.87 -14.94
N THR A 378 13.29 18.57 -13.66
CA THR A 378 14.27 19.32 -12.86
C THR A 378 15.67 19.20 -13.46
N ALA A 379 16.09 17.99 -13.85
CA ALA A 379 17.34 17.73 -14.55
C ALA A 379 17.45 18.56 -15.84
N THR A 380 16.39 18.53 -16.66
CA THR A 380 16.30 19.25 -17.93
C THR A 380 16.50 20.76 -17.72
N ASN A 381 15.85 21.33 -16.71
CA ASN A 381 15.98 22.76 -16.40
C ASN A 381 17.41 23.10 -15.94
N ILE A 382 18.03 22.26 -15.12
CA ILE A 382 19.42 22.46 -14.69
C ILE A 382 20.38 22.40 -15.88
N VAL A 383 20.22 21.42 -16.77
CA VAL A 383 21.05 21.28 -17.98
C VAL A 383 20.84 22.45 -18.95
N ASN A 384 19.60 22.89 -19.17
CA ASN A 384 19.33 24.04 -20.03
C ASN A 384 19.89 25.34 -19.44
N ASN A 385 19.83 25.52 -18.12
CA ASN A 385 20.48 26.65 -17.44
C ASN A 385 22.01 26.58 -17.54
N LEU A 386 22.61 25.38 -17.45
CA LEU A 386 24.03 25.17 -17.70
C LEU A 386 24.41 25.62 -19.13
N ILE A 387 23.65 25.18 -20.13
CA ILE A 387 23.84 25.56 -21.53
C ILE A 387 23.75 27.09 -21.71
N ASP A 388 22.77 27.75 -21.11
CA ASP A 388 22.62 29.22 -21.17
C ASP A 388 23.84 29.92 -20.54
N ASN A 389 24.32 29.43 -19.40
CA ASN A 389 25.51 29.99 -18.75
C ASN A 389 26.79 29.76 -19.56
N LEU A 390 26.94 28.62 -20.24
CA LEU A 390 28.06 28.34 -21.12
C LEU A 390 28.07 29.30 -22.32
N SER A 391 26.92 29.53 -22.92
CA SER A 391 26.75 30.50 -24.01
C SER A 391 27.10 31.92 -23.55
N ARG A 392 26.47 32.42 -22.48
CA ARG A 392 26.65 33.79 -21.98
C ARG A 392 28.06 34.06 -21.44
N THR A 393 28.70 33.06 -20.84
CA THR A 393 30.01 33.24 -20.19
C THR A 393 31.16 32.99 -21.16
N LEU A 394 31.14 31.86 -21.87
CA LEU A 394 32.25 31.36 -22.68
C LEU A 394 32.00 31.45 -24.20
N GLY A 395 30.77 31.71 -24.65
CA GLY A 395 30.42 31.67 -26.08
C GLY A 395 30.28 30.26 -26.63
N ILE A 396 30.04 29.27 -25.77
CA ILE A 396 29.86 27.88 -26.19
C ILE A 396 28.36 27.65 -26.43
N TYR A 397 27.98 27.48 -27.69
CA TYR A 397 26.59 27.30 -28.09
C TYR A 397 26.25 25.81 -28.23
N ILE A 398 25.38 25.33 -27.34
CA ILE A 398 24.85 23.96 -27.35
C ILE A 398 23.33 24.05 -27.51
N GLN A 399 22.73 23.13 -28.27
CA GLN A 399 21.28 23.07 -28.39
C GLN A 399 20.63 22.65 -27.07
N LYS A 400 19.62 23.39 -26.63
CA LYS A 400 18.80 23.04 -25.46
C LYS A 400 18.14 21.68 -25.64
N VAL A 401 17.93 20.99 -24.52
CA VAL A 401 17.13 19.77 -24.46
C VAL A 401 15.68 20.13 -24.75
N LYS A 402 15.16 19.63 -25.89
CA LYS A 402 13.76 19.85 -26.33
C LYS A 402 12.84 18.68 -25.96
N VAL A 403 13.38 17.47 -25.95
CA VAL A 403 12.64 16.25 -25.59
C VAL A 403 12.99 15.91 -24.13
N ILE A 404 11.99 15.89 -23.26
CA ILE A 404 12.14 15.66 -21.83
C ILE A 404 12.12 14.15 -21.58
N ASN A 405 13.29 13.50 -21.70
CA ASN A 405 13.49 12.10 -21.33
C ASN A 405 14.93 11.86 -20.88
N MET A 406 15.19 10.74 -20.21
CA MET A 406 16.51 10.43 -19.62
C MET A 406 17.62 10.38 -20.70
N ASP A 407 17.37 9.68 -21.81
CA ASP A 407 18.37 9.48 -22.88
C ASP A 407 18.83 10.79 -23.53
N SER A 408 17.88 11.69 -23.85
CA SER A 408 18.22 12.98 -24.47
C SER A 408 19.06 13.84 -23.53
N ILE A 409 18.80 13.76 -22.22
CA ILE A 409 19.57 14.51 -21.22
C ILE A 409 20.99 13.92 -21.12
N ILE A 410 21.10 12.59 -21.02
CA ILE A 410 22.40 11.90 -20.96
C ILE A 410 23.24 12.24 -22.19
N GLU A 411 22.67 12.12 -23.40
CA GLU A 411 23.37 12.42 -24.65
C GLU A 411 23.94 13.85 -24.64
N LYS A 412 23.19 14.84 -24.14
CA LYS A 412 23.69 16.22 -24.06
C LYS A 412 24.77 16.39 -23.01
N VAL A 413 24.60 15.75 -21.87
CA VAL A 413 25.55 15.80 -20.74
C VAL A 413 26.90 15.18 -21.11
N GLU A 414 26.91 14.01 -21.74
CA GLU A 414 28.13 13.28 -22.09
C GLU A 414 28.96 14.02 -23.16
N ASN A 415 28.33 14.87 -23.98
CA ASN A 415 29.00 15.69 -24.99
C ASN A 415 29.67 16.97 -24.44
N ILE A 416 29.51 17.28 -23.15
CA ILE A 416 30.10 18.47 -22.52
C ILE A 416 31.53 18.16 -22.02
N ASP A 417 32.54 18.72 -22.68
CA ASP A 417 33.93 18.62 -22.22
C ASP A 417 34.20 19.56 -21.04
N ILE A 418 33.99 19.03 -19.83
CA ILE A 418 34.21 19.74 -18.55
C ILE A 418 35.64 20.27 -18.44
N LYS A 419 36.62 19.53 -18.95
CA LYS A 419 38.04 19.88 -18.79
C LYS A 419 38.39 21.09 -19.64
N ASP A 420 37.94 21.12 -20.89
CA ASP A 420 38.07 22.27 -21.77
C ASP A 420 37.35 23.51 -21.21
N ILE A 421 36.10 23.34 -20.75
CA ILE A 421 35.31 24.41 -20.15
C ILE A 421 36.01 25.01 -18.93
N ASN A 422 36.48 24.18 -18.00
CA ASN A 422 37.17 24.66 -16.79
C ASN A 422 38.46 25.40 -17.15
N THR A 423 39.21 24.92 -18.14
CA THR A 423 40.45 25.56 -18.59
C THR A 423 40.17 26.95 -19.16
N LYS A 424 39.19 27.06 -20.08
CA LYS A 424 38.77 28.33 -20.68
C LYS A 424 38.24 29.31 -19.65
N LEU A 425 37.42 28.83 -18.72
CA LEU A 425 36.84 29.64 -17.64
C LEU A 425 37.93 30.18 -16.70
N ASN A 426 38.86 29.34 -16.26
CA ASN A 426 39.96 29.76 -15.38
C ASN A 426 40.89 30.76 -16.05
N LEU A 427 41.20 30.58 -17.34
CA LEU A 427 42.02 31.53 -18.10
C LEU A 427 41.33 32.90 -18.17
N CYS A 428 40.03 32.91 -18.47
CA CYS A 428 39.21 34.11 -18.49
C CYS A 428 39.17 34.82 -17.13
N LEU A 429 38.90 34.08 -16.04
CA LEU A 429 38.88 34.64 -14.68
C LEU A 429 40.26 35.16 -14.25
N SER A 430 41.35 34.51 -14.66
CA SER A 430 42.72 34.95 -14.37
C SER A 430 43.01 36.29 -15.07
N LYS A 431 42.64 36.43 -16.34
CA LYS A 431 42.72 37.72 -17.05
C LYS A 431 41.86 38.80 -16.40
N ALA A 432 40.64 38.46 -15.98
CA ALA A 432 39.77 39.38 -15.26
C ALA A 432 40.40 39.83 -13.93
N THR A 433 41.08 38.93 -13.22
CA THR A 433 41.83 39.25 -11.99
C THR A 433 42.90 40.29 -12.26
N GLU A 434 43.72 40.09 -13.30
CA GLU A 434 44.77 41.04 -13.68
C GLU A 434 44.21 42.41 -14.08
N ILE A 435 43.20 42.43 -14.96
CA ILE A 435 42.49 43.67 -15.35
C ILE A 435 41.95 44.39 -14.12
N SER A 436 41.33 43.66 -13.19
CA SER A 436 40.75 44.25 -11.98
C SER A 436 41.83 44.91 -11.10
N GLY A 437 43.01 44.30 -10.99
CA GLY A 437 44.14 44.84 -10.24
C GLY A 437 44.59 46.21 -10.76
N ILE A 438 44.55 46.38 -12.07
CA ILE A 438 45.00 47.59 -12.76
C ILE A 438 43.92 48.67 -12.81
N LEU A 439 42.69 48.32 -13.22
CA LEU A 439 41.66 49.31 -13.54
C LEU A 439 40.78 49.68 -12.34
N LEU A 440 40.53 48.75 -11.42
CA LEU A 440 39.55 48.96 -10.34
C LEU A 440 40.20 49.43 -9.03
N THR A 441 40.87 50.57 -9.00
CA THR A 441 41.70 50.96 -7.84
C THR A 441 40.94 51.45 -6.60
N THR A 442 39.61 51.57 -6.65
CA THR A 442 38.79 52.15 -5.58
C THR A 442 38.37 51.12 -4.51
N PRO A 443 38.23 51.54 -3.23
CA PRO A 443 37.79 50.65 -2.13
C PRO A 443 36.44 49.97 -2.39
N ASP A 444 35.52 50.64 -3.09
CA ASP A 444 34.16 50.15 -3.36
C ASP A 444 34.13 48.90 -4.26
N THR A 445 35.25 48.58 -4.93
CA THR A 445 35.39 47.40 -5.80
C THR A 445 36.08 46.22 -5.13
N PHE A 446 36.45 46.34 -3.85
CA PHE A 446 37.24 45.33 -3.13
C PHE A 446 36.59 43.94 -3.12
N GLU A 447 35.31 43.85 -2.76
CA GLU A 447 34.60 42.55 -2.72
C GLU A 447 34.52 41.90 -4.10
N LEU A 448 34.31 42.68 -5.17
CA LEU A 448 34.29 42.16 -6.54
C LEU A 448 35.67 41.61 -6.96
N LYS A 449 36.76 42.29 -6.60
CA LYS A 449 38.13 41.81 -6.84
C LYS A 449 38.40 40.48 -6.14
N LYS A 450 38.00 40.38 -4.88
CA LYS A 450 38.13 39.17 -4.08
C LYS A 450 37.32 38.02 -4.68
N ASP A 451 36.08 38.27 -5.08
CA ASP A 451 35.23 37.27 -5.74
C ASP A 451 35.88 36.76 -7.04
N ILE A 452 36.40 37.65 -7.89
CA ILE A 452 37.08 37.27 -9.15
C ILE A 452 38.36 36.47 -8.88
N ALA A 453 39.17 36.87 -7.90
CA ALA A 453 40.45 36.24 -7.60
C ALA A 453 40.32 34.84 -6.97
N THR A 454 39.19 34.56 -6.30
CA THR A 454 38.98 33.27 -5.61
C THR A 454 38.40 32.18 -6.53
N LEU A 455 37.59 32.55 -7.53
CA LEU A 455 36.93 31.60 -8.43
C LEU A 455 37.89 30.69 -9.23
N PRO A 456 39.03 31.16 -9.77
CA PRO A 456 40.00 30.31 -10.47
C PRO A 456 40.51 29.13 -9.63
N LEU A 457 40.60 29.32 -8.30
CA LEU A 457 41.17 28.36 -7.36
C LEU A 457 40.19 27.23 -6.99
N GLN A 458 38.90 27.38 -7.31
CA GLN A 458 37.88 26.39 -7.00
C GLN A 458 37.87 25.25 -8.02
N GLN A 459 37.55 24.03 -7.57
CA GLN A 459 37.29 22.90 -8.47
C GLN A 459 36.05 23.15 -9.33
N PHE A 460 36.04 22.60 -10.55
CA PHE A 460 34.91 22.80 -11.44
C PHE A 460 33.65 22.11 -10.93
N THR A 461 32.57 22.87 -10.88
CA THR A 461 31.19 22.40 -10.67
C THR A 461 30.26 23.28 -11.50
N ILE A 462 29.03 22.83 -11.77
CA ILE A 462 28.00 23.70 -12.38
C ILE A 462 27.82 24.98 -11.55
N ASN A 463 27.85 24.86 -10.21
CA ASN A 463 27.76 26.00 -9.31
C ASN A 463 28.90 27.01 -9.52
N LYS A 464 30.14 26.53 -9.76
CA LYS A 464 31.26 27.41 -10.11
C LYS A 464 30.97 28.19 -11.38
N LEU A 465 30.45 27.56 -12.44
CA LEU A 465 30.10 28.26 -13.68
C LEU A 465 29.01 29.32 -13.45
N VAL A 466 27.94 28.96 -12.72
CA VAL A 466 26.85 29.89 -12.40
C VAL A 466 27.36 31.10 -11.60
N GLN A 467 28.19 30.86 -10.58
CA GLN A 467 28.83 31.91 -9.79
C GLN A 467 29.76 32.77 -10.64
N SER A 468 30.59 32.14 -11.49
CA SER A 468 31.49 32.84 -12.39
C SER A 468 30.74 33.71 -13.38
N SER A 469 29.60 33.25 -13.92
CA SER A 469 28.75 34.04 -14.81
C SER A 469 28.24 35.30 -14.10
N LYS A 470 27.74 35.18 -12.86
CA LYS A 470 27.25 36.33 -12.07
C LYS A 470 28.36 37.33 -11.72
N VAL A 471 29.53 36.82 -11.34
CA VAL A 471 30.68 37.67 -10.98
C VAL A 471 31.24 38.37 -12.22
N LEU A 472 31.36 37.67 -13.34
CA LEU A 472 31.80 38.25 -14.62
C LEU A 472 30.79 39.26 -15.16
N GLU A 473 29.49 39.03 -14.99
CA GLU A 473 28.45 40.01 -15.32
C GLU A 473 28.66 41.33 -14.54
N ARG A 474 28.77 41.24 -13.20
CA ARG A 474 29.08 42.40 -12.34
C ARG A 474 30.38 43.08 -12.75
N PHE A 475 31.43 42.31 -13.01
CA PHE A 475 32.72 42.80 -13.48
C PHE A 475 32.59 43.58 -14.78
N THR A 476 31.94 43.00 -15.80
CA THR A 476 31.78 43.66 -17.10
C THR A 476 30.96 44.93 -17.01
N ASN A 477 29.95 45.00 -16.14
CA ASN A 477 29.17 46.21 -15.91
C ASN A 477 29.99 47.33 -15.26
N VAL A 478 30.80 47.00 -14.24
CA VAL A 478 31.69 47.99 -13.60
C VAL A 478 32.74 48.49 -14.59
N ILE A 479 33.37 47.58 -15.33
CA ILE A 479 34.37 47.93 -16.35
C ILE A 479 33.75 48.78 -17.46
N LEU A 480 32.52 48.49 -17.90
CA LEU A 480 31.83 49.33 -18.88
C LEU A 480 31.66 50.77 -18.38
N SER A 481 31.31 50.96 -17.11
CA SER A 481 31.21 52.30 -16.50
C SER A 481 32.55 53.03 -16.53
N GLU A 482 33.62 52.36 -16.10
CA GLU A 482 34.99 52.91 -16.09
C GLU A 482 35.47 53.27 -17.50
N LEU A 483 35.28 52.36 -18.48
CA LEU A 483 35.65 52.59 -19.87
C LEU A 483 34.84 53.75 -20.48
N SER A 484 33.54 53.83 -20.20
CA SER A 484 32.68 54.89 -20.74
C SER A 484 33.05 56.27 -20.18
N MET A 485 33.33 56.35 -18.88
CA MET A 485 33.81 57.58 -18.24
C MET A 485 35.15 58.02 -18.83
N SER A 486 36.10 57.08 -18.90
CA SER A 486 37.45 57.35 -19.38
C SER A 486 37.46 57.71 -20.86
N TYR A 487 36.61 57.07 -21.68
CA TYR A 487 36.41 57.43 -23.08
C TYR A 487 35.88 58.85 -23.24
N SER A 488 34.87 59.24 -22.45
CA SER A 488 34.30 60.60 -22.51
C SER A 488 35.36 61.67 -22.22
N VAL A 489 36.19 61.45 -21.19
CA VAL A 489 37.27 62.37 -20.83
C VAL A 489 38.37 62.37 -21.89
N PHE A 490 38.79 61.18 -22.34
CA PHE A 490 39.86 61.05 -23.33
C PHE A 490 39.47 61.63 -24.69
N LYS A 491 38.19 61.55 -25.07
CA LYS A 491 37.68 62.14 -26.32
C LYS A 491 37.86 63.65 -26.38
N ASP A 492 37.71 64.36 -25.25
CA ASP A 492 38.01 65.81 -25.15
C ASP A 492 39.49 66.08 -25.48
N ILE A 493 40.40 65.30 -24.88
CA ILE A 493 41.85 65.38 -25.15
C ILE A 493 42.15 65.04 -26.62
N SER A 494 41.67 63.90 -27.11
CA SER A 494 41.88 63.44 -28.48
C SER A 494 41.36 64.46 -29.52
N THR A 495 40.21 65.10 -29.26
CA THR A 495 39.65 66.11 -30.18
C THR A 495 40.49 67.38 -30.23
N ARG A 496 40.90 67.91 -29.07
CA ARG A 496 41.69 69.16 -28.98
C ARG A 496 43.07 69.03 -29.62
N PHE A 497 43.76 67.93 -29.34
CA PHE A 497 45.10 67.72 -29.85
C PHE A 497 45.09 67.01 -31.22
N SER A 498 44.16 66.09 -31.52
CA SER A 498 43.96 65.53 -32.87
C SER A 498 45.21 64.94 -33.55
N THR A 499 45.99 64.11 -32.84
CA THR A 499 47.10 63.34 -33.46
C THR A 499 46.62 61.98 -33.98
N PRO A 500 47.29 61.38 -34.99
CA PRO A 500 46.93 60.04 -35.48
C PRO A 500 46.96 58.96 -34.39
N GLU A 501 47.91 59.05 -33.47
CA GLU A 501 48.05 58.11 -32.33
C GLU A 501 46.88 58.23 -31.36
N LEU A 502 46.50 59.47 -30.97
CA LEU A 502 45.36 59.69 -30.07
C LEU A 502 44.03 59.24 -30.69
N LYS A 503 43.84 59.46 -32.00
CA LYS A 503 42.67 58.95 -32.72
C LYS A 503 42.62 57.43 -32.75
N SER A 504 43.77 56.77 -32.95
CA SER A 504 43.86 55.31 -32.89
C SER A 504 43.50 54.77 -31.49
N LEU A 505 44.00 55.42 -30.43
CA LEU A 505 43.65 55.08 -29.04
C LEU A 505 42.16 55.33 -28.75
N GLU A 506 41.59 56.42 -29.27
CA GLU A 506 40.17 56.76 -29.14
C GLU A 506 39.30 55.68 -29.82
N GLU A 507 39.66 55.25 -31.03
CA GLU A 507 38.98 54.19 -31.77
C GLU A 507 39.03 52.84 -31.03
N ILE A 508 40.19 52.49 -30.45
CA ILE A 508 40.35 51.28 -29.62
C ILE A 508 39.41 51.34 -28.41
N MET A 509 39.39 52.47 -27.70
CA MET A 509 38.55 52.65 -26.51
C MET A 509 37.06 52.63 -26.87
N ASN A 510 36.66 53.30 -27.95
CA ASN A 510 35.29 53.29 -28.46
C ASN A 510 34.85 51.87 -28.84
N SER A 511 35.73 51.09 -29.51
CA SER A 511 35.47 49.69 -29.86
C SER A 511 35.27 48.80 -28.62
N LEU A 512 36.06 49.02 -27.56
CA LEU A 512 35.89 48.34 -26.29
C LEU A 512 34.57 48.72 -25.61
N VAL A 513 34.20 49.99 -25.57
CA VAL A 513 32.90 50.45 -25.03
C VAL A 513 31.75 49.76 -25.77
N ILE A 514 31.75 49.78 -27.11
CA ILE A 514 30.73 49.11 -27.93
C ILE A 514 30.67 47.61 -27.64
N THR A 515 31.83 46.94 -27.57
CA THR A 515 31.93 45.51 -27.25
C THR A 515 31.33 45.20 -25.88
N PHE A 516 31.59 46.03 -24.87
CA PHE A 516 31.07 45.82 -23.52
C PHE A 516 29.57 46.13 -23.41
N GLN A 517 29.04 47.05 -24.22
CA GLN A 517 27.62 47.35 -24.32
C GLN A 517 26.81 46.25 -25.03
N ALA A 518 27.41 45.52 -25.96
CA ALA A 518 26.73 44.44 -26.69
C ALA A 518 26.26 43.33 -25.73
N ALA A 519 24.96 43.08 -25.69
CA ALA A 519 24.35 42.06 -24.82
C ALA A 519 24.75 40.63 -25.23
N ASP A 520 24.89 40.38 -26.53
CA ASP A 520 25.15 39.05 -27.08
C ASP A 520 26.62 38.63 -27.04
N THR A 521 27.53 39.55 -26.69
CA THR A 521 28.95 39.22 -26.59
C THR A 521 29.23 38.48 -25.27
N PRO A 522 29.81 37.26 -25.31
CA PRO A 522 30.11 36.51 -24.10
C PRO A 522 31.06 37.25 -23.16
N TYR A 523 30.88 37.09 -21.85
CA TYR A 523 31.70 37.82 -20.86
C TYR A 523 33.20 37.56 -21.02
N CYS A 524 33.61 36.32 -21.29
CA CYS A 524 35.01 36.00 -21.49
C CYS A 524 35.58 36.56 -22.79
N GLU A 525 34.76 36.78 -23.81
CA GLU A 525 35.19 37.50 -25.01
C GLU A 525 35.43 38.98 -24.70
N LYS A 526 34.54 39.63 -23.93
CA LYS A 526 34.72 41.01 -23.45
C LYS A 526 36.04 41.15 -22.68
N VAL A 527 36.29 40.24 -21.74
CA VAL A 527 37.52 40.17 -20.93
C VAL A 527 38.75 39.96 -21.83
N ASN A 528 38.70 39.02 -22.77
CA ASN A 528 39.82 38.74 -23.68
C ASN A 528 40.17 39.96 -24.55
N ARG A 529 39.17 40.65 -25.12
CA ARG A 529 39.38 41.84 -25.94
C ARG A 529 39.99 42.99 -25.13
N LEU A 530 39.50 43.22 -23.90
CA LEU A 530 40.10 44.21 -23.01
C LEU A 530 41.53 43.85 -22.62
N TYR A 531 41.79 42.58 -22.29
CA TYR A 531 43.12 42.11 -21.94
C TYR A 531 44.14 42.35 -23.06
N SER A 532 43.78 42.03 -24.31
CA SER A 532 44.64 42.26 -25.48
C SER A 532 44.95 43.74 -25.72
N SER A 533 44.09 44.65 -25.26
CA SER A 533 44.24 46.10 -25.39
C SER A 533 44.63 46.78 -24.08
N LEU A 534 45.03 46.03 -23.06
CA LEU A 534 45.19 46.54 -21.69
C LEU A 534 46.25 47.63 -21.59
N ALA A 535 47.36 47.51 -22.32
CA ALA A 535 48.42 48.53 -22.36
C ALA A 535 47.90 49.86 -22.94
N ASN A 536 47.13 49.80 -24.04
CA ASN A 536 46.52 50.99 -24.64
C ASN A 536 45.52 51.63 -23.68
N VAL A 537 44.70 50.82 -22.99
CA VAL A 537 43.76 51.31 -21.98
C VAL A 537 44.51 51.95 -20.81
N GLN A 538 45.60 51.35 -20.31
CA GLN A 538 46.43 51.95 -19.26
C GLN A 538 46.98 53.31 -19.67
N GLN A 539 47.50 53.44 -20.90
CA GLN A 539 47.99 54.71 -21.43
C GLN A 539 46.88 55.76 -21.49
N ILE A 540 45.68 55.38 -21.94
CA ILE A 540 44.51 56.27 -21.94
C ILE A 540 44.13 56.68 -20.52
N MET A 541 44.13 55.74 -19.56
CA MET A 541 43.84 56.04 -18.15
C MET A 541 44.86 57.02 -17.54
N GLU A 542 46.13 56.92 -17.93
CA GLU A 542 47.16 57.89 -17.52
C GLU A 542 46.83 59.28 -18.06
N TYR A 543 46.53 59.41 -19.36
CA TYR A 543 46.12 60.68 -19.95
C TYR A 543 44.84 61.26 -19.32
N VAL A 544 43.87 60.41 -18.99
CA VAL A 544 42.64 60.83 -18.29
C VAL A 544 42.93 61.35 -16.88
N ARG A 545 43.83 60.69 -16.12
CA ARG A 545 44.24 61.16 -14.79
C ARG A 545 45.01 62.47 -14.84
N GLU A 546 45.80 62.67 -15.89
CA GLU A 546 46.63 63.86 -16.09
C GLU A 546 45.95 64.90 -16.98
N ARG A 547 44.63 64.77 -17.20
CA ARG A 547 43.84 65.63 -18.08
C ARG A 547 44.13 67.10 -17.86
N ASP A 548 44.07 67.57 -16.61
CA ASP A 548 44.20 68.99 -16.31
C ASP A 548 45.62 69.50 -16.61
N VAL A 549 46.66 68.67 -16.39
CA VAL A 549 48.05 68.98 -16.77
C VAL A 549 48.18 69.07 -18.29
N ILE A 550 47.60 68.12 -19.02
CA ILE A 550 47.61 68.11 -20.49
C ILE A 550 46.87 69.33 -21.05
N LEU A 551 45.71 69.68 -20.50
CA LEU A 551 44.93 70.85 -20.94
C LEU A 551 45.62 72.18 -20.59
N GLN A 552 46.31 72.27 -19.45
CA GLN A 552 47.12 73.46 -19.09
C GLN A 552 48.22 73.76 -20.11
N LEU A 553 48.71 72.77 -20.87
CA LEU A 553 49.67 73.02 -21.95
C LEU A 553 49.09 73.97 -23.01
N GLU A 554 47.78 73.93 -23.28
CA GLU A 554 47.12 74.88 -24.20
C GLU A 554 47.14 76.32 -23.65
N GLU A 555 47.01 76.48 -22.34
CA GLU A 555 46.95 77.78 -21.65
C GLU A 555 48.33 78.42 -21.52
N ILE A 556 49.36 77.60 -21.28
CA ILE A 556 50.74 78.06 -21.07
C ILE A 556 51.43 78.41 -22.40
N ILE A 557 50.90 77.95 -23.55
CA ILE A 557 51.45 78.27 -24.87
C ILE A 557 51.60 79.77 -25.08
N ASP A 558 50.61 80.59 -24.72
CA ASP A 558 50.67 82.03 -24.95
C ASP A 558 51.80 82.69 -24.13
N ALA A 559 52.16 82.12 -22.98
CA ALA A 559 53.28 82.57 -22.15
C ALA A 559 54.65 82.08 -22.67
N ILE A 560 54.71 80.89 -23.27
CA ILE A 560 55.95 80.26 -23.75
C ILE A 560 56.26 80.67 -25.21
N LEU A 561 55.27 81.04 -26.02
CA LEU A 561 55.40 81.37 -27.44
C LEU A 561 56.49 82.43 -27.74
N PRO A 562 56.62 83.53 -26.97
CA PRO A 562 57.66 84.53 -27.21
C PRO A 562 59.07 83.95 -26.99
N GLN A 563 59.22 83.05 -26.02
CA GLN A 563 60.50 82.41 -25.72
C GLN A 563 60.89 81.45 -26.85
N ILE A 564 59.95 80.63 -27.34
CA ILE A 564 60.21 79.69 -28.45
C ILE A 564 60.50 80.45 -29.75
N LYS A 565 59.75 81.51 -30.07
CA LYS A 565 60.01 82.35 -31.26
C LYS A 565 61.37 83.05 -31.22
N GLY A 566 61.85 83.44 -30.03
CA GLY A 566 63.15 84.10 -29.87
C GLY A 566 64.37 83.19 -30.06
N LYS A 567 64.26 81.90 -29.68
CA LYS A 567 65.37 80.93 -29.76
C LYS A 567 65.32 80.01 -30.99
N GLY A 568 64.15 79.80 -31.61
CA GLY A 568 63.96 78.91 -32.75
C GLY A 568 64.05 77.41 -32.43
N VAL A 569 64.82 77.03 -31.40
CA VAL A 569 64.92 75.69 -30.81
C VAL A 569 64.92 75.82 -29.29
N ILE A 570 64.09 75.02 -28.60
CA ILE A 570 64.03 74.98 -27.14
C ILE A 570 64.03 73.53 -26.64
N GLU A 571 64.83 73.26 -25.61
CA GLU A 571 64.81 71.99 -24.87
C GLU A 571 63.60 71.93 -23.92
N LEU A 572 62.91 70.78 -23.86
CA LEU A 572 61.71 70.62 -23.02
C LEU A 572 61.98 70.85 -21.52
N GLU A 573 63.20 70.52 -21.07
CA GLU A 573 63.67 70.81 -19.71
C GLU A 573 63.70 72.31 -19.39
N GLU A 574 64.06 73.16 -20.36
CA GLU A 574 64.03 74.62 -20.20
C GLU A 574 62.60 75.16 -20.00
N LEU A 575 61.59 74.41 -20.46
CA LEU A 575 60.18 74.73 -20.28
C LEU A 575 59.60 74.08 -19.02
N GLY A 576 60.36 73.26 -18.29
CA GLY A 576 59.87 72.47 -17.17
C GLY A 576 58.86 71.39 -17.57
N ILE A 577 58.85 70.99 -18.85
CA ILE A 577 57.87 70.07 -19.41
C ILE A 577 58.49 68.69 -19.57
N ASN A 578 57.81 67.67 -19.03
CA ASN A 578 58.25 66.29 -19.18
C ASN A 578 58.11 65.84 -20.64
N GLN A 579 59.08 65.06 -21.13
CA GLN A 579 59.11 64.51 -22.49
C GLN A 579 57.81 63.80 -22.87
N LYS A 580 57.11 63.16 -21.93
CA LYS A 580 55.83 62.49 -22.22
C LYS A 580 54.71 63.42 -22.68
N TYR A 581 54.83 64.72 -22.47
CA TYR A 581 53.87 65.74 -22.92
C TYR A 581 54.31 66.49 -24.17
N ALA A 582 55.49 66.18 -24.70
CA ALA A 582 56.10 66.91 -25.79
C ALA A 582 55.22 66.99 -27.04
N ASP A 583 54.60 65.86 -27.41
CA ASP A 583 53.73 65.78 -28.58
C ASP A 583 52.44 66.59 -28.41
N PHE A 584 51.89 66.64 -27.19
CA PHE A 584 50.76 67.51 -26.86
C PHE A 584 51.14 68.99 -27.03
N LEU A 585 52.30 69.40 -26.51
CA LEU A 585 52.79 70.77 -26.63
C LEU A 585 53.05 71.17 -28.10
N VAL A 586 53.76 70.34 -28.87
CA VAL A 586 54.02 70.57 -30.29
C VAL A 586 52.71 70.74 -31.05
N LYS A 587 51.71 69.94 -30.73
CA LYS A 587 50.44 69.99 -31.41
C LYS A 587 49.61 71.21 -31.04
N ALA A 588 49.60 71.60 -29.77
CA ALA A 588 48.91 72.81 -29.36
C ALA A 588 49.61 74.08 -29.93
N LEU A 589 50.94 74.09 -30.11
CA LEU A 589 51.65 75.13 -30.87
C LEU A 589 51.21 75.18 -32.35
N ASN A 590 51.12 74.02 -33.00
CA ASN A 590 50.64 73.90 -34.38
C ASN A 590 49.18 74.39 -34.52
N ASN A 591 48.30 74.08 -33.57
CA ASN A 591 46.91 74.54 -33.55
C ASN A 591 46.80 76.08 -33.40
N ARG A 592 47.78 76.73 -32.78
CA ARG A 592 47.92 78.20 -32.71
C ARG A 592 48.66 78.80 -33.92
N GLY A 593 48.90 78.02 -34.97
CA GLY A 593 49.51 78.46 -36.23
C GLY A 593 51.04 78.47 -36.25
N VAL A 594 51.70 77.86 -35.25
CA VAL A 594 53.17 77.79 -35.18
C VAL A 594 53.66 76.41 -35.60
N ILE A 595 54.35 76.33 -36.74
CA ILE A 595 54.86 75.06 -37.29
C ILE A 595 56.02 74.56 -36.41
N ALA A 596 55.72 73.64 -35.51
CA ALA A 596 56.68 73.03 -34.59
C ALA A 596 56.86 71.53 -34.87
N LYS A 597 58.09 71.02 -34.70
CA LYS A 597 58.42 69.58 -34.71
C LYS A 597 59.22 69.20 -33.47
N LEU A 598 59.10 67.94 -33.06
CA LEU A 598 59.90 67.35 -32.00
C LEU A 598 61.14 66.66 -32.59
N GLU A 599 62.32 66.94 -32.06
CA GLU A 599 63.55 66.18 -32.32
C GLU A 599 64.22 65.82 -30.99
N GLY A 600 64.03 64.57 -30.54
CA GLY A 600 64.51 64.13 -29.22
C GLY A 600 63.83 64.91 -28.09
N ASN A 601 64.62 65.61 -27.27
CA ASN A 601 64.13 66.45 -26.16
C ASN A 601 63.93 67.93 -26.58
N LYS A 602 63.91 68.24 -27.89
CA LYS A 602 63.89 69.61 -28.43
C LYS A 602 62.67 69.89 -29.28
N ILE A 603 62.02 71.02 -29.06
CA ILE A 603 61.01 71.60 -29.95
C ILE A 603 61.71 72.56 -30.90
N ILE A 604 61.52 72.33 -32.19
CA ILE A 604 62.10 73.15 -33.26
C ILE A 604 60.98 73.84 -34.02
N LEU A 605 61.05 75.17 -34.12
CA LEU A 605 60.18 75.95 -34.98
C LEU A 605 60.69 75.90 -36.41
N ARG A 606 59.82 75.53 -37.36
CA ARG A 606 60.05 75.82 -38.77
C ARG A 606 59.54 77.23 -39.04
N ASN A 607 60.43 78.18 -39.28
CA ASN A 607 60.07 79.48 -39.81
C ASN A 607 59.46 79.28 -41.21
N GLY A 608 58.14 79.20 -41.29
CA GLY A 608 57.40 79.47 -42.51
C GLY A 608 57.33 80.97 -42.70
N THR A 609 57.92 81.47 -43.77
CA THR A 609 57.72 82.83 -44.28
C THR A 609 56.22 83.17 -44.32
N TYR A 610 55.83 84.21 -43.58
CA TYR A 610 54.60 84.94 -43.84
C TYR A 610 54.68 85.49 -45.27
N GLY A 611 53.76 85.07 -46.14
CA GLY A 611 53.45 85.79 -47.37
C GLY A 611 52.41 86.87 -47.06
N GLU A 612 52.57 88.01 -47.73
CA GLU A 612 51.69 89.18 -47.76
C GLU A 612 50.21 88.87 -47.99
#